data_AF-A0A1G9BHW9-F1
#
_entry.id   AF-A0A1G9BHW9-F1
#
_cell.length_a   1.000
_cell.length_b   1.000
_cell.length_c   1.000
_cell.angle_alpha   90.00
_cell.angle_beta   90.00
_cell.angle_gamma   90.00
#
_symmetry.space_group_name_H-M   'P 1'
#
loop_
_entity.id
_entity.type
_entity.pdbx_description
1 polymer ?
#
loop_
_entity_poly.entity_id
_entity_poly.type
_entity_poly.pdbx_seq_one_letter_code
_entity_poly.pdbx_strand_id
1 'polypeptide(L)'
;MPEKRRVAFAEALPPNFFEWDAVMQEETTVEEWKSLTARTLLVSDQATRLPMREIVDIFAEACPHWSFHSVGEGGHMAPLTHPDLVNPIVREFLDAGYA
;
A
#
# COMPACT_ATOMS: atom_id res chain seq x y z
N MET A 1 28.59 -16.54 9.16
CA MET A 1 28.49 -15.91 7.82
C MET A 1 29.86 -15.37 7.43
N PRO A 2 30.35 -15.62 6.19
CA PRO A 2 31.64 -15.09 5.72
C PRO A 2 31.71 -13.57 5.78
N GLU A 3 32.89 -13.00 6.00
CA GLU A 3 33.09 -11.55 6.21
C GLU A 3 32.52 -10.69 5.09
N LYS A 4 32.79 -11.06 3.83
CA LYS A 4 32.23 -10.37 2.66
C LYS A 4 30.69 -10.33 2.67
N ARG A 5 30.02 -11.40 3.14
CA ARG A 5 28.56 -11.42 3.28
C ARG A 5 28.07 -10.61 4.48
N ARG A 6 28.86 -10.52 5.57
CA ARG A 6 28.55 -9.66 6.72
C ARG A 6 28.58 -8.19 6.36
N VAL A 7 29.61 -7.75 5.64
CA VAL A 7 29.74 -6.36 5.17
C VAL A 7 28.60 -6.00 4.23
N ALA A 8 28.37 -6.80 3.18
CA ALA A 8 27.29 -6.53 2.23
C ALA A 8 25.89 -6.53 2.87
N PHE A 9 25.66 -7.41 3.85
CA PHE A 9 24.40 -7.40 4.61
C PHE A 9 24.27 -6.13 5.45
N ALA A 10 25.33 -5.73 6.17
CA ALA A 10 25.30 -4.52 7.00
C ALA A 10 25.10 -3.25 6.16
N GLU A 11 25.70 -3.17 4.97
CA GLU A 11 25.53 -2.05 4.04
C GLU A 11 24.12 -1.99 3.41
N ALA A 12 23.41 -3.11 3.34
CA ALA A 12 22.04 -3.17 2.85
C ALA A 12 20.98 -2.83 3.91
N LEU A 13 21.35 -2.74 5.19
CA LEU A 13 20.42 -2.44 6.28
C LEU A 13 19.94 -0.99 6.38
N PRO A 14 20.74 0.06 6.07
CA PRO A 14 20.31 1.44 6.29
C PRO A 14 19.01 1.83 5.58
N PRO A 15 18.74 1.42 4.32
CA PRO A 15 17.44 1.65 3.70
C PRO A 15 16.30 0.91 4.42
N ASN A 16 16.53 -0.34 4.81
CA ASN A 16 15.53 -1.18 5.50
C ASN A 16 15.23 -0.68 6.92
N PHE A 17 16.15 0.04 7.56
CA PHE A 17 15.95 0.60 8.89
C PHE A 17 14.73 1.53 8.91
N PHE A 18 14.60 2.42 7.93
CA PHE A 18 13.46 3.35 7.85
C PHE A 18 12.13 2.62 7.56
N GLU A 19 12.17 1.56 6.75
CA GLU A 19 10.99 0.71 6.52
C GLU A 19 10.54 0.01 7.81
N TRP A 20 11.49 -0.50 8.60
CA TRP A 20 11.19 -1.16 9.87
C TRP A 20 10.76 -0.19 10.95
N ASP A 21 11.36 0.99 11.03
CA ASP A 21 10.95 2.02 11.99
C ASP A 21 9.51 2.46 11.73
N ALA A 22 9.16 2.70 10.46
CA ALA A 22 7.80 3.02 10.05
C ALA A 22 6.78 1.92 10.41
N VAL A 23 7.15 0.63 10.29
CA VAL A 23 6.24 -0.47 10.63
C VAL A 23 6.18 -0.75 12.14
N MET A 24 7.30 -0.62 12.85
CA MET A 24 7.41 -0.98 14.27
C MET A 24 6.96 0.13 15.22
N GLN A 25 6.97 1.38 14.76
CA GLN A 25 6.53 2.56 15.51
C GLN A 25 5.34 3.25 14.85
N GLU A 26 4.54 2.53 14.05
CA GLU A 26 3.29 3.07 13.52
C GLU A 26 2.29 3.25 14.67
N GLU A 27 2.08 4.50 15.06
CA GLU A 27 1.11 4.88 16.10
C GLU A 27 -0.16 5.49 15.50
N THR A 28 -0.21 5.73 14.17
CA THR A 28 -1.37 6.33 13.49
C THR A 28 -2.56 5.41 13.60
N THR A 29 -3.59 5.89 14.30
CA THR A 29 -4.82 5.17 14.53
C THR A 29 -5.71 5.14 13.28
N VAL A 30 -6.62 4.17 13.19
CA VAL A 30 -7.58 4.11 12.08
C VAL A 30 -8.54 5.31 12.11
N GLU A 31 -8.80 5.88 13.29
CA GLU A 31 -9.57 7.10 13.48
C GLU A 31 -8.88 8.32 12.86
N GLU A 32 -7.55 8.42 12.98
CA GLU A 32 -6.77 9.46 12.32
C GLU A 32 -6.81 9.30 10.80
N TRP A 33 -6.66 8.08 10.28
CA TRP A 33 -6.83 7.81 8.84
C TRP A 33 -8.23 8.17 8.35
N LYS A 34 -9.27 7.85 9.11
CA LYS A 34 -10.66 8.19 8.81
C LYS A 34 -10.89 9.70 8.71
N SER A 35 -10.10 10.50 9.45
CA SER A 35 -10.20 11.96 9.42
C SER A 35 -9.70 12.58 8.11
N LEU A 36 -9.01 11.82 7.25
CA LEU A 36 -8.58 12.29 5.94
C LEU A 36 -9.79 12.67 5.08
N THR A 37 -9.84 13.96 4.72
CA THR A 37 -10.86 14.57 3.86
C THR A 37 -10.47 14.54 2.38
N ALA A 38 -9.21 14.20 2.08
CA ALA A 38 -8.78 13.96 0.72
C ALA A 38 -9.59 12.80 0.12
N ARG A 39 -9.95 12.92 -1.15
CA ARG A 39 -10.46 11.77 -1.88
C ARG A 39 -9.34 10.73 -1.94
N THR A 40 -9.63 9.52 -1.47
CA THR A 40 -8.65 8.44 -1.40
C THR A 40 -9.14 7.23 -2.17
N LEU A 41 -8.23 6.65 -2.98
CA LEU A 41 -8.40 5.38 -3.67
C LEU A 41 -7.38 4.38 -3.10
N LEU A 42 -7.85 3.24 -2.63
CA LEU A 42 -7.02 2.10 -2.25
C LEU A 42 -7.16 1.00 -3.30
N VAL A 43 -6.05 0.63 -3.93
CA VAL A 43 -5.98 -0.49 -4.89
C VAL A 43 -5.17 -1.64 -4.28
N SER A 44 -5.70 -2.86 -4.33
CA SER A 44 -5.04 -4.06 -3.80
C SER A 44 -5.15 -5.24 -4.76
N ASP A 45 -4.20 -6.18 -4.68
CA ASP A 45 -4.27 -7.43 -5.44
C ASP A 45 -4.99 -8.52 -4.62
N GLN A 46 -5.81 -9.37 -5.24
CA GLN A 46 -6.49 -10.47 -4.54
C GLN A 46 -5.50 -11.49 -3.93
N ALA A 47 -4.34 -11.70 -4.57
CA ALA A 47 -3.26 -12.55 -4.10
C ALA A 47 -2.36 -11.87 -3.06
N THR A 48 -2.65 -10.63 -2.65
CA THR A 48 -1.97 -9.91 -1.55
C THR A 48 -1.91 -10.80 -0.30
N ARG A 49 -0.80 -10.78 0.43
CA ARG A 49 -0.66 -11.62 1.64
C ARG A 49 -1.66 -11.22 2.73
N LEU A 50 -2.05 -12.19 3.55
CA LEU A 50 -3.10 -12.02 4.57
C LEU A 50 -2.93 -10.75 5.43
N PRO A 51 -1.76 -10.42 6.01
CA PRO A 51 -1.64 -9.23 6.85
C PRO A 51 -2.00 -7.94 6.11
N MET A 52 -1.65 -7.86 4.83
CA MET A 52 -1.96 -6.69 4.00
C MET A 52 -3.43 -6.67 3.59
N ARG A 53 -4.07 -7.83 3.39
CA ARG A 53 -5.53 -7.90 3.16
C ARG A 53 -6.32 -7.46 4.39
N GLU A 54 -5.91 -7.87 5.58
CA GLU A 54 -6.57 -7.44 6.83
C GLU A 54 -6.48 -5.92 7.02
N ILE A 55 -5.36 -5.30 6.63
CA ILE A 55 -5.25 -3.83 6.60
C ILE A 55 -6.27 -3.21 5.63
N VAL A 56 -6.45 -3.80 4.44
CA VAL A 56 -7.48 -3.32 3.49
C VAL A 56 -8.88 -3.45 4.10
N ASP A 57 -9.18 -4.56 4.76
CA ASP A 57 -10.47 -4.80 5.40
C ASP A 57 -10.73 -3.78 6.54
N ILE A 58 -9.72 -3.49 7.36
CA ILE A 58 -9.78 -2.44 8.40
C ILE A 58 -10.12 -1.08 7.79
N PHE A 59 -9.45 -0.71 6.69
CA PHE A 59 -9.75 0.56 6.02
C PHE A 59 -11.13 0.56 5.36
N ALA A 60 -11.56 -0.54 4.75
CA ALA A 60 -12.88 -0.65 4.14
C ALA A 60 -14.01 -0.48 5.16
N GLU A 61 -13.83 -1.00 6.38
CA GLU A 61 -14.78 -0.82 7.48
C GLU A 61 -14.75 0.60 8.06
N ALA A 62 -13.55 1.12 8.34
CA ALA A 62 -13.40 2.39 9.06
C ALA A 62 -13.59 3.63 8.17
N CYS A 63 -13.23 3.55 6.89
CA CYS A 63 -13.20 4.65 5.93
C CYS A 63 -14.17 4.41 4.75
N PRO A 64 -15.50 4.33 4.99
CA PRO A 64 -16.47 4.04 3.94
C PRO A 64 -16.59 5.15 2.88
N HIS A 65 -15.97 6.32 3.12
CA HIS A 65 -15.88 7.43 2.17
C HIS A 65 -14.72 7.29 1.18
N TRP A 66 -13.85 6.30 1.33
CA TRP A 66 -12.79 5.99 0.36
C TRP A 66 -13.31 5.09 -0.76
N SER A 67 -12.60 5.07 -1.89
CA SER A 67 -12.83 4.12 -2.98
C SER A 67 -11.88 2.93 -2.84
N PHE A 68 -12.40 1.71 -3.00
CA PHE A 68 -11.62 0.49 -2.91
C PHE A 68 -11.73 -0.30 -4.22
N HIS A 69 -10.60 -0.74 -4.75
CA HIS A 69 -10.59 -1.60 -5.93
C HIS A 69 -9.62 -2.77 -5.72
N SER A 70 -10.12 -4.00 -5.91
CA SER A 70 -9.26 -5.17 -5.95
C SER A 70 -9.01 -5.61 -7.40
N VAL A 71 -7.78 -5.96 -7.73
CA VAL A 71 -7.36 -6.48 -9.04
C VAL A 71 -6.86 -7.92 -8.91
N GLY A 72 -6.95 -8.70 -9.98
CA GLY A 72 -6.33 -10.02 -10.06
C GLY A 72 -4.98 -9.96 -10.78
N GLU A 73 -3.99 -10.68 -10.26
CA GLU A 73 -2.70 -10.95 -10.93
C GLU A 73 -1.82 -9.72 -11.25
N GLY A 74 -2.07 -8.57 -10.64
CA GLY A 74 -1.27 -7.36 -10.80
C GLY A 74 0.10 -7.43 -10.12
N GLY A 75 0.19 -8.07 -8.96
CA GLY A 75 1.41 -8.18 -8.15
C GLY A 75 1.88 -6.84 -7.55
N HIS A 76 2.97 -6.85 -6.77
CA HIS A 76 3.46 -5.63 -6.10
C HIS A 76 3.84 -4.51 -7.08
N MET A 77 4.35 -4.88 -8.26
CA MET A 77 4.81 -3.93 -9.28
C MET A 77 3.74 -3.62 -10.33
N ALA A 78 2.46 -3.94 -10.08
CA ALA A 78 1.35 -3.71 -11.02
C ALA A 78 1.34 -2.33 -11.67
N PRO A 79 1.59 -1.22 -10.94
CA PRO A 79 1.61 0.11 -11.55
C PRO A 79 2.66 0.27 -12.67
N LEU A 80 3.73 -0.52 -12.64
CA LEU A 80 4.79 -0.52 -13.65
C LEU A 80 4.60 -1.63 -14.70
N THR A 81 4.21 -2.84 -14.29
CA THR A 81 4.17 -4.02 -15.17
C THR A 81 2.82 -4.24 -15.85
N HIS A 82 1.74 -3.72 -15.27
CA HIS A 82 0.36 -3.85 -15.76
C HIS A 82 -0.33 -2.47 -15.81
N PRO A 83 0.24 -1.48 -16.54
CA PRO A 83 -0.32 -0.14 -16.61
C PRO A 83 -1.71 -0.10 -17.27
N ASP A 84 -2.00 -1.05 -18.15
CA ASP A 84 -3.31 -1.27 -18.76
C ASP A 84 -4.37 -1.72 -17.75
N LEU A 85 -3.96 -2.36 -16.66
CA LEU A 85 -4.82 -2.71 -15.53
C LEU A 85 -4.98 -1.54 -14.55
N VAL A 86 -3.88 -0.88 -14.17
CA VAL A 86 -3.89 0.12 -13.09
C VAL A 86 -4.32 1.52 -13.56
N ASN A 87 -3.86 1.98 -14.72
CA ASN A 87 -4.10 3.35 -15.16
C ASN A 87 -5.58 3.68 -15.39
N PRO A 88 -6.43 2.77 -15.92
CA PRO A 88 -7.85 3.04 -16.04
C PRO A 88 -8.52 3.28 -14.69
N ILE A 89 -8.16 2.52 -13.66
CA ILE A 89 -8.70 2.65 -12.30
C ILE A 89 -8.36 4.03 -11.71
N VAL A 90 -7.08 4.42 -11.84
CA VAL A 90 -6.61 5.74 -11.37
C VAL A 90 -7.29 6.86 -12.16
N ARG A 91 -7.39 6.72 -13.48
CA ARG A 91 -8.06 7.72 -14.34
C ARG A 91 -9.53 7.88 -13.95
N GLU A 92 -10.28 6.80 -13.82
CA GLU A 92 -11.69 6.84 -13.44
C GLU A 92 -11.89 7.55 -12.10
N PHE A 93 -11.05 7.24 -11.12
CA PHE A 93 -11.08 7.91 -9.83
C PHE A 93 -10.80 9.43 -9.94
N LEU A 94 -9.81 9.83 -10.74
CA LEU A 94 -9.51 11.25 -10.95
C LEU A 94 -10.62 11.98 -11.71
N ASP A 95 -11.12 11.38 -12.80
CA ASP A 95 -12.15 11.93 -13.68
C ASP A 95 -13.50 12.08 -12.98
N ALA A 96 -13.80 11.23 -11.98
CA ALA A 96 -15.03 11.32 -11.20
C ALA A 96 -15.19 12.65 -10.44
N GLY A 97 -14.13 13.45 -10.27
CA GLY A 97 -14.18 14.82 -9.74
C GLY A 97 -14.79 14.98 -8.33
N TYR A 98 -14.76 16.20 -7.80
CA TYR A 98 -15.65 16.57 -6.68
C TYR A 98 -17.00 16.93 -7.32
N ALA A 99 -18.05 16.14 -7.04
CA ALA A 99 -19.42 16.55 -7.33
C ALA A 99 -19.80 17.79 -6.51
#